data_AF-A0A5K1H5T7-F1
#
_entry.id   AF-A0A5K1H5T7-F1
#
_cell.length_a   1.000
_cell.length_b   1.000
_cell.length_c   1.000
_cell.angle_alpha   90.00
_cell.angle_beta   90.00
_cell.angle_gamma   90.00
#
_symmetry.space_group_name_H-M   'P 1'
#
loop_
_entity.id
_entity.type
_entity.pdbx_description
1 polymer ?
#
loop_
_entity_poly.entity_id
_entity_poly.type
_entity_poly.pdbx_seq_one_letter_code
_entity_poly.pdbx_strand_id
1 'polypeptide(L)'
;LHYSDTNFFGLLNSDDYGHLYWNNDKVEDPKAFNEKLGSLLTNLTYQAITEPSRFMFATGNITYTVQQTIYGLLQCTKDTSLAL
;
A
#
# COMPACT_ATOMS: atom_id res chain seq x y z
N LEU A 1 -4.12 12.24 -11.18
CA LEU A 1 -4.21 12.76 -12.56
C LEU A 1 -2.79 12.99 -13.02
N HIS A 2 -2.32 12.28 -14.05
CA HIS A 2 -0.93 12.33 -14.51
C HIS A 2 -0.94 12.65 -16.00
N TYR A 3 -0.23 13.71 -16.40
CA TYR A 3 -0.06 14.12 -17.80
C TYR A 3 1.42 14.43 -18.03
N SER A 4 1.93 13.98 -19.15
CA SER A 4 3.31 14.20 -19.58
C SER A 4 3.35 14.30 -21.11
N ASP A 5 4.34 15.02 -21.63
CA ASP A 5 4.72 15.02 -23.04
C ASP A 5 5.55 13.77 -23.43
N THR A 6 5.99 13.00 -22.43
CA THR A 6 6.65 11.70 -22.59
C THR A 6 5.70 10.53 -22.33
N ASN A 7 5.92 9.40 -23.01
CA ASN A 7 5.12 8.19 -22.77
C ASN A 7 5.57 7.49 -21.47
N PHE A 8 4.66 7.36 -20.50
CA PHE A 8 4.90 6.73 -19.20
C PHE A 8 4.09 5.44 -19.00
N PHE A 9 3.16 5.09 -19.90
CA PHE A 9 2.37 3.87 -19.77
C PHE A 9 3.28 2.63 -19.80
N GLY A 10 3.09 1.72 -18.85
CA GLY A 10 3.85 0.48 -18.69
C GLY A 10 5.23 0.67 -18.07
N LEU A 11 5.66 1.91 -17.80
CA LEU A 11 6.96 2.20 -17.21
C LEU A 11 6.80 2.36 -15.70
N LEU A 12 7.60 1.60 -14.95
CA LEU A 12 7.70 1.78 -13.52
C LEU A 12 8.44 3.09 -13.23
N ASN A 13 7.72 4.10 -12.75
CA ASN A 13 8.33 5.32 -12.27
C ASN A 13 8.58 5.19 -10.76
N SER A 14 9.77 4.71 -10.39
CA SER A 14 10.16 4.65 -8.97
C SER A 14 10.36 6.04 -8.39
N ASP A 15 10.80 7.02 -9.18
CA ASP A 15 11.22 8.33 -8.67
C ASP A 15 10.04 9.22 -8.25
N ASP A 16 8.83 8.91 -8.72
CA ASP A 16 7.57 9.56 -8.35
C ASP A 16 6.97 8.89 -7.11
N TYR A 17 7.71 8.95 -6.00
CA TYR A 17 7.17 8.59 -4.69
C TYR A 17 6.17 9.70 -4.29
N GLY A 18 4.91 9.33 -4.09
CA GLY A 18 3.89 10.25 -3.59
C GLY A 18 4.28 10.92 -2.26
N HIS A 19 3.52 11.94 -1.85
CA HIS A 19 3.78 12.64 -0.59
C HIS A 19 3.72 11.68 0.60
N LEU A 20 4.82 11.61 1.35
CA LEU A 20 4.90 10.86 2.60
C LEU A 20 4.42 11.75 3.75
N TYR A 21 3.37 11.31 4.43
CA TYR A 21 2.86 11.95 5.64
C TYR A 21 3.16 11.05 6.84
N TRP A 22 3.78 11.62 7.87
CA TRP A 22 4.14 10.92 9.08
C TRP A 22 3.34 11.46 10.26
N ASN A 23 2.95 10.57 11.17
CA ASN A 23 2.45 10.95 12.48
C ASN A 23 3.62 11.02 13.47
N ASN A 24 3.60 12.01 14.36
CA ASN A 24 4.57 12.17 15.46
C ASN A 24 4.19 11.37 16.71
N ASP A 25 3.03 10.72 16.72
CA ASP A 25 2.57 9.85 17.79
C ASP A 25 3.53 8.66 17.96
N LYS A 26 3.80 8.34 19.23
CA LYS A 26 4.68 7.23 19.57
C LYS A 26 3.87 5.95 19.67
N VAL A 27 4.45 4.88 19.16
CA VAL A 27 3.98 3.52 19.37
C VAL A 27 4.79 2.89 20.50
N GLU A 28 4.11 2.21 21.43
CA GLU A 28 4.73 1.65 22.63
C GLU A 28 5.75 0.56 22.31
N ASP A 29 5.39 -0.38 21.41
CA ASP A 29 6.30 -1.39 20.86
C ASP A 29 6.38 -1.25 19.32
N PRO A 30 7.35 -0.47 18.82
CA PRO A 30 7.55 -0.27 17.38
C PRO A 30 7.86 -1.57 16.63
N LYS A 31 8.51 -2.54 17.28
CA LYS A 31 8.87 -3.80 16.62
C LYS A 31 7.62 -4.62 16.34
N ALA A 32 6.80 -4.85 17.37
CA ALA A 32 5.54 -5.59 17.22
C ALA A 32 4.58 -4.87 16.25
N PHE A 33 4.54 -3.54 16.29
CA PHE A 33 3.74 -2.75 15.35
C PHE A 33 4.19 -2.93 13.91
N ASN A 34 5.49 -2.83 13.63
CA ASN A 34 6.04 -2.99 12.29
C ASN A 34 5.85 -4.42 11.75
N GLU A 35 5.94 -5.44 12.60
CA GLU A 35 5.62 -6.83 12.22
C GLU A 35 4.15 -6.96 11.78
N LYS A 36 3.21 -6.38 12.53
CA LYS A 36 1.78 -6.38 12.18
C LYS A 36 1.48 -5.55 10.93
N LEU A 37 2.07 -4.36 10.82
CA LEU A 37 1.94 -3.49 9.66
C LEU A 37 2.48 -4.17 8.39
N GLY A 38 3.67 -4.78 8.47
CA GLY A 38 4.26 -5.52 7.34
C GLY A 38 3.39 -6.69 6.89
N SER A 39 2.81 -7.43 7.85
CA SER A 39 1.85 -8.51 7.54
C SER A 39 0.59 -7.99 6.85
N LEU A 40 0.01 -6.89 7.35
CA LEU A 40 -1.15 -6.25 6.73
C LEU A 40 -0.84 -5.81 5.30
N LEU A 41 0.25 -5.06 5.09
CA LEU A 41 0.62 -4.56 3.77
C LEU A 41 0.91 -5.70 2.78
N THR A 42 1.59 -6.77 3.22
CA THR A 42 1.83 -7.95 2.38
C THR A 42 0.51 -8.59 1.91
N ASN A 43 -0.46 -8.72 2.83
CA ASN A 43 -1.76 -9.28 2.50
C ASN A 43 -2.54 -8.36 1.55
N LEU A 44 -2.53 -7.05 1.78
CA LEU A 44 -3.17 -6.08 0.89
C LEU A 44 -2.52 -6.06 -0.49
N THR A 45 -1.20 -6.18 -0.59
CA THR A 45 -0.50 -6.32 -1.88
C THR A 45 -1.04 -7.52 -2.65
N TYR A 46 -1.08 -8.69 -2.01
CA TYR A 46 -1.63 -9.90 -2.65
C TYR A 46 -3.08 -9.71 -3.07
N GLN A 47 -3.92 -9.15 -2.20
CA GLN A 47 -5.33 -8.89 -2.50
C GLN A 47 -5.55 -7.84 -3.59
N ALA A 48 -4.64 -6.88 -3.79
CA ALA A 48 -4.82 -5.85 -4.81
C ALA A 48 -4.37 -6.28 -6.22
N ILE A 49 -3.56 -7.34 -6.32
CA ILE A 49 -2.99 -7.84 -7.59
C ILE A 49 -3.58 -9.17 -8.07
N THR A 50 -4.18 -9.98 -7.17
CA THR A 50 -4.72 -11.30 -7.54
C THR A 50 -6.19 -11.27 -7.90
N GLU A 51 -6.59 -11.95 -8.98
CA GLU A 51 -7.99 -12.12 -9.37
C GLU A 51 -8.78 -12.80 -8.21
N PRO A 52 -9.88 -12.20 -7.70
CA PRO A 52 -10.79 -11.27 -8.38
C PRO A 52 -10.54 -9.77 -8.12
N SER A 53 -9.32 -9.31 -7.83
CA SER A 53 -9.02 -7.89 -7.60
C SER A 53 -9.07 -7.03 -8.87
N ARG A 54 -10.25 -6.99 -9.48
CA ARG A 54 -10.65 -6.13 -10.61
C ARG A 54 -10.47 -4.64 -10.34
N PHE A 55 -10.18 -4.26 -9.10
CA PHE A 55 -10.17 -2.88 -8.66
C PHE A 55 -8.77 -2.28 -8.52
N MET A 56 -7.70 -3.09 -8.57
CA MET A 56 -6.31 -2.60 -8.40
C MET A 56 -6.11 -1.84 -7.08
N PHE A 57 -6.92 -2.16 -6.07
CA PHE A 57 -6.78 -1.64 -4.72
C PHE A 57 -7.29 -2.69 -3.73
N ALA A 58 -6.79 -2.61 -2.50
CA ALA A 58 -7.29 -3.37 -1.37
C ALA A 58 -7.25 -2.52 -0.10
N THR A 59 -8.20 -2.74 0.79
CA THR A 59 -8.25 -2.12 2.11
C THR A 59 -8.38 -3.20 3.17
N GLY A 60 -7.84 -2.96 4.35
CA GLY A 60 -7.98 -3.90 5.44
C GLY A 60 -7.48 -3.33 6.75
N ASN A 61 -7.52 -4.18 7.76
CA ASN A 61 -7.04 -3.82 9.08
C ASN A 61 -6.50 -5.05 9.82
N ILE A 62 -5.74 -4.79 10.88
CA ILE A 62 -5.26 -5.81 11.79
C ILE A 62 -5.24 -5.26 13.22
N THR A 63 -5.70 -6.07 14.17
CA THR A 63 -5.61 -5.74 15.60
C THR A 63 -4.15 -5.74 16.04
N TYR A 64 -3.71 -4.64 16.65
CA TYR A 64 -2.37 -4.48 17.22
C TYR A 64 -2.39 -4.68 18.74
N THR A 65 -3.28 -3.98 19.43
CA THR A 65 -3.56 -4.15 20.88
C THR A 65 -5.07 -4.28 21.10
N VAL A 66 -5.49 -4.46 22.36
CA VAL A 66 -6.92 -4.51 22.70
C VAL A 66 -7.65 -3.21 22.33
N GLN A 67 -6.95 -2.08 22.33
CA GLN A 67 -7.53 -0.76 22.03
C GLN A 67 -7.13 -0.21 20.65
N GLN A 68 -6.12 -0.77 19.99
CA GLN A 68 -5.56 -0.22 18.75
C GLN A 68 -5.65 -1.20 17.58
N THR A 69 -6.12 -0.68 16.46
CA THR A 69 -6.21 -1.39 15.17
C THR A 69 -5.43 -0.60 14.13
N ILE A 70 -4.61 -1.29 13.35
CA ILE A 70 -3.88 -0.72 12.22
C ILE A 70 -4.78 -0.85 11.00
N TYR A 71 -4.99 0.24 10.27
CA TYR A 71 -5.74 0.27 9.02
C TYR A 71 -4.78 0.51 7.85
N GLY A 72 -5.08 -0.10 6.70
CA GLY A 72 -4.25 0.00 5.52
C GLY A 72 -5.07 0.11 4.23
N LEU A 73 -4.51 0.85 3.28
CA LEU A 73 -4.95 0.95 1.89
C LEU A 73 -3.73 0.69 1.01
N LEU A 74 -3.90 -0.16 0.01
CA LEU A 74 -2.94 -0.35 -1.07
C LEU A 74 -3.64 -0.10 -2.39
N GLN A 75 -3.00 0.64 -3.29
CA GLN A 75 -3.56 1.01 -4.58
C GLN A 75 -2.46 0.94 -5.65
N CYS A 76 -2.76 0.26 -6.75
CA CYS A 76 -1.91 0.20 -7.94
C CYS A 76 -2.42 1.21 -8.98
N THR A 77 -1.51 1.66 -9.85
CA THR A 77 -1.87 2.53 -10.98
C THR A 77 -2.17 1.68 -12.21
N LYS A 78 -3.23 2.06 -12.95
CA LYS A 78 -3.77 1.28 -14.10
C LYS A 78 -2.86 1.23 -15.32
N ASP A 79 -1.83 2.05 -15.33
CA ASP A 79 -0.84 2.16 -16.40
C ASP A 79 0.29 1.13 -16.28
N THR A 80 0.36 0.36 -15.19
CA THR A 80 1.39 -0.67 -14.99
C THR A 80 0.85 -2.08 -15.29
N SER A 81 1.68 -2.95 -15.89
CA SER A 81 1.34 -4.37 -16.05
C SER A 81 1.57 -5.13 -14.74
N LEU A 82 0.76 -6.15 -14.47
CA LEU A 82 1.00 -7.08 -13.37
C LEU A 82 2.41 -7.68 -13.49
N ALA A 83 3.22 -7.59 -12.43
CA ALA A 83 4.42 -8.39 -12.29
C ALA A 83 3.97 -9.83 -11.94
N LEU A 84 3.85 -10.67 -12.96
CA LEU A 84 3.62 -12.12 -12.81
C LEU A 84 4.92 -12.83 -12.41
#